data_AF-A0A5E4QDW7-F1
#
_entry.id   AF-A0A5E4QDW7-F1
#
_cell.length_a   1.000
_cell.length_b   1.000
_cell.length_c   1.000
_cell.angle_alpha   90.00
_cell.angle_beta   90.00
_cell.angle_gamma   90.00
#
_symmetry.space_group_name_H-M   'P 1'
#
loop_
_entity.id
_entity.type
_entity.pdbx_description
1 polymer ?
#
loop_
_entity_poly.entity_id
_entity_poly.type
_entity_poly.pdbx_seq_one_letter_code
_entity_poly.pdbx_strand_id
1 'polypeptide(L)'
;MAPFNIENKIIRVLHMCCGRYFNKSCCRLCVTSNVAVAKCRAMSVFAFSRDIRPKLDCVQEPTEDDCLKSVRDNGSDLASVDGMRVASASKQYNLHPVFHEVYGDTKIPNYAVAVVKKDASFNKLDDLRGRRSCHNSFATFSGLQAPLYLLINKQLIKSDQCVKNLGDFFSGSCIPGVDKAENNPRGEDVSKLKKQCSNDGNAAKCLQENKADVAFVSSADLANFDPSQYELLCLNREAGGRDSLSNFSTCNLVMEPSRTWISAKDFLSDVSIAHTPLSLAQLLEKRSDLFNIYGEFLKNNNIIFNNAARGIATTEKLDFEKFKMIHDVLSTCGVA
;
A
#
# COMPACT_ATOMS: atom_id res chain seq x y z
N MET A 1 -25.13 51.19 13.63
CA MET A 1 -24.04 51.34 12.65
C MET A 1 -22.78 50.74 13.25
N ALA A 2 -22.39 49.57 12.75
CA ALA A 2 -21.07 48.97 12.96
C ALA A 2 -20.71 48.30 11.62
N PRO A 3 -19.50 48.48 11.07
CA PRO A 3 -19.20 48.07 9.71
C PRO A 3 -18.88 46.57 9.65
N PHE A 4 -19.49 45.87 8.70
CA PHE A 4 -19.16 44.51 8.32
C PHE A 4 -17.89 44.53 7.47
N ASN A 5 -16.83 43.87 7.95
CA ASN A 5 -15.52 43.85 7.33
C ASN A 5 -15.49 42.81 6.18
N ILE A 6 -15.23 43.25 4.95
CA ILE A 6 -15.42 42.50 3.68
C ILE A 6 -14.19 41.68 3.25
N GLU A 7 -13.07 41.74 3.99
CA GLU A 7 -11.80 41.19 3.49
C GLU A 7 -11.64 39.67 3.57
N ASN A 8 -12.42 38.94 4.38
CA ASN A 8 -12.23 37.49 4.56
C ASN A 8 -13.03 36.58 3.60
N LYS A 9 -13.79 37.14 2.65
CA LYS A 9 -14.56 36.33 1.68
C LYS A 9 -13.93 36.22 0.29
N ILE A 10 -12.90 37.02 -0.02
CA ILE A 10 -12.34 37.08 -1.38
C ILE A 10 -11.32 35.95 -1.65
N ILE A 11 -10.68 35.39 -0.63
CA ILE A 11 -9.68 34.32 -0.80
C ILE A 11 -10.32 32.94 -1.08
N ARG A 12 -11.61 32.73 -0.77
CA ARG A 12 -12.30 31.44 -1.05
C ARG A 12 -12.94 31.33 -2.45
N VAL A 13 -12.85 32.35 -3.29
CA VAL A 13 -13.61 32.40 -4.57
C VAL A 13 -12.78 31.99 -5.80
N LEU A 14 -11.45 31.83 -5.68
CA LEU A 14 -10.58 31.50 -6.81
C LEU A 14 -10.41 30.00 -7.14
N HIS A 15 -11.08 29.10 -6.41
CA HIS A 15 -11.16 27.65 -6.77
C HIS A 15 -12.51 27.26 -7.40
N MET A 16 -13.34 28.23 -7.83
CA MET A 16 -14.66 27.94 -8.40
C MET A 16 -14.64 27.65 -9.92
N CYS A 17 -13.70 26.82 -10.39
CA CYS A 17 -13.71 26.30 -11.77
C CYS A 17 -14.65 25.10 -11.98
N CYS A 18 -15.39 24.70 -10.94
CA CYS A 18 -16.42 23.66 -11.00
C CYS A 18 -17.76 24.08 -10.35
N GLY A 19 -18.20 25.32 -10.61
CA GLY A 19 -19.43 25.88 -10.05
C GLY A 19 -20.69 25.59 -10.85
N ARG A 20 -21.46 24.57 -10.42
CA ARG A 20 -22.93 24.51 -10.25
C ARG A 20 -23.93 24.90 -11.36
N TYR A 21 -23.53 25.38 -12.53
CA TYR A 21 -24.48 25.87 -13.55
C TYR A 21 -24.41 25.18 -14.93
N PHE A 22 -23.48 24.24 -15.13
CA PHE A 22 -23.49 23.36 -16.29
C PHE A 22 -23.22 21.93 -15.84
N ASN A 23 -24.04 21.00 -16.34
CA ASN A 23 -24.01 19.56 -16.11
C ASN A 23 -22.72 18.91 -16.69
N LYS A 24 -21.55 19.30 -16.18
CA LYS A 24 -20.26 18.67 -16.48
C LYS A 24 -19.65 18.22 -15.17
N SER A 25 -19.79 16.93 -14.89
CA SER A 25 -19.14 16.27 -13.75
C SER A 25 -17.63 16.52 -13.79
N CYS A 26 -17.06 16.91 -12.66
CA CYS A 26 -15.63 17.11 -12.46
C CYS A 26 -15.18 16.23 -11.30
N CYS A 27 -13.95 15.75 -11.36
CA CYS A 27 -13.35 14.88 -10.37
C CYS A 27 -12.16 15.61 -9.73
N ARG A 28 -12.29 16.04 -8.48
CA ARG A 28 -11.32 16.82 -7.70
C ARG A 28 -10.35 15.88 -6.99
N LEU A 29 -9.16 15.72 -7.55
CA LEU A 29 -8.07 14.98 -6.93
C LEU A 29 -7.38 15.86 -5.87
N CYS A 30 -7.37 15.37 -4.63
CA CYS A 30 -6.59 15.98 -3.57
C CYS A 30 -5.13 15.56 -3.65
N VAL A 31 -4.21 16.53 -3.50
CA VAL A 31 -2.77 16.34 -3.50
C VAL A 31 -2.11 17.12 -2.35
N THR A 32 -0.91 16.70 -1.95
CA THR A 32 -0.27 17.17 -0.71
C THR A 32 0.98 18.05 -0.92
N SER A 33 1.32 18.39 -2.17
CA SER A 33 2.51 19.21 -2.45
C SER A 33 2.34 20.09 -3.69
N ASN A 34 3.11 21.18 -3.74
CA ASN A 34 3.10 22.10 -4.89
C ASN A 34 3.51 21.40 -6.19
N VAL A 35 4.47 20.47 -6.11
CA VAL A 35 4.92 19.66 -7.26
C VAL A 35 3.79 18.72 -7.72
N ALA A 36 3.04 18.14 -6.79
CA ALA A 36 1.88 17.31 -7.10
C ALA A 36 0.73 18.13 -7.71
N VAL A 37 0.49 19.37 -7.25
CA VAL A 37 -0.49 20.28 -7.89
C VAL A 37 -0.08 20.58 -9.32
N ALA A 38 1.20 20.89 -9.56
CA ALA A 38 1.70 21.16 -10.90
C ALA A 38 1.52 19.94 -11.83
N LYS A 39 1.87 18.73 -11.36
CA LYS A 39 1.66 17.48 -12.12
C LYS A 39 0.18 17.21 -12.36
N CYS A 40 -0.68 17.39 -11.35
CA CYS A 40 -2.13 17.19 -11.46
C CYS A 40 -2.74 18.16 -12.48
N ARG A 41 -2.36 19.44 -12.47
CA ARG A 41 -2.86 20.44 -13.43
C ARG A 41 -2.41 20.12 -14.86
N ALA A 42 -1.15 19.74 -15.05
CA ALA A 42 -0.66 19.28 -16.35
C ALA A 42 -1.42 18.04 -16.84
N MET A 43 -1.66 17.07 -15.94
CA MET A 43 -2.45 15.88 -16.22
C MET A 43 -3.91 16.21 -16.58
N SER A 44 -4.53 17.17 -15.89
CA SER A 44 -5.89 17.65 -16.16
C SER A 44 -6.01 18.25 -17.56
N VAL A 45 -5.09 19.14 -17.94
CA VAL A 45 -5.06 19.76 -19.28
C VAL A 45 -4.86 18.68 -20.36
N PHE A 46 -3.91 17.77 -20.13
CA PHE A 46 -3.65 16.66 -21.04
C PHE A 46 -4.90 15.78 -21.23
N ALA A 47 -5.51 15.31 -20.14
CA ALA A 47 -6.72 14.49 -20.16
C ALA A 47 -7.84 15.18 -20.95
N PHE A 48 -8.07 16.47 -20.66
CA PHE A 48 -9.12 17.24 -21.32
C PHE A 48 -8.90 17.33 -22.84
N SER A 49 -7.65 17.55 -23.27
CA SER A 49 -7.26 17.62 -24.69
C SER A 49 -7.41 16.30 -25.45
N ARG A 50 -7.45 15.16 -24.73
CA ARG A 50 -7.66 13.81 -25.27
C ARG A 50 -9.12 13.36 -25.17
N ASP A 51 -10.02 14.32 -24.95
CA ASP A 51 -11.45 14.10 -24.73
C ASP A 51 -11.79 13.14 -23.57
N ILE A 52 -10.86 12.97 -22.62
CA ILE A 52 -11.10 12.20 -21.40
C ILE A 52 -11.97 13.05 -20.47
N ARG A 53 -13.05 12.46 -19.95
CA ARG A 53 -14.03 13.06 -19.02
C ARG A 53 -14.33 12.06 -17.89
N PRO A 54 -14.75 12.48 -16.68
CA PRO A 54 -14.95 13.86 -16.23
C PRO A 54 -13.65 14.67 -16.21
N LYS A 55 -13.76 16.00 -16.24
CA LYS A 55 -12.57 16.86 -16.11
C LYS A 55 -11.91 16.59 -14.76
N LEU A 56 -10.58 16.49 -14.72
CA LEU A 56 -9.84 16.44 -13.47
C LEU A 56 -9.65 17.85 -12.93
N ASP A 57 -9.87 18.06 -11.63
CA ASP A 57 -9.49 19.27 -10.92
C ASP A 57 -8.55 18.92 -9.78
N CYS A 58 -7.79 19.89 -9.28
CA CYS A 58 -6.69 19.67 -8.36
C CYS A 58 -6.87 20.53 -7.13
N VAL A 59 -7.12 19.87 -5.99
CA VAL A 59 -7.24 20.50 -4.67
C VAL A 59 -5.97 20.19 -3.89
N GLN A 60 -5.42 21.17 -3.17
CA GLN A 60 -4.23 20.96 -2.36
C GLN A 60 -4.57 21.10 -0.88
N GLU A 61 -4.13 20.13 -0.10
CA GLU A 61 -4.12 20.20 1.36
C GLU A 61 -2.69 20.01 1.89
N PRO A 62 -2.38 20.41 3.14
CA PRO A 62 -1.02 20.33 3.68
C PRO A 62 -0.55 18.89 3.95
N THR A 63 -1.46 17.99 4.32
CA THR A 63 -1.15 16.61 4.72
C THR A 63 -2.08 15.61 4.08
N GLU A 64 -1.67 14.33 4.06
CA GLU A 64 -2.53 13.23 3.61
C GLU A 64 -3.83 13.17 4.44
N ASP A 65 -3.72 13.36 5.77
CA ASP A 65 -4.86 13.36 6.68
C ASP A 65 -5.87 14.48 6.39
N ASP A 66 -5.38 15.66 6.03
CA ASP A 66 -6.22 16.79 5.62
C ASP A 66 -6.88 16.54 4.25
N CYS A 67 -6.19 15.86 3.33
CA CYS A 67 -6.81 15.38 2.10
C CYS A 67 -7.95 14.39 2.38
N LEU A 68 -7.77 13.45 3.31
CA LEU A 68 -8.82 12.50 3.68
C LEU A 68 -10.04 13.18 4.30
N LYS A 69 -9.82 14.16 5.20
CA LYS A 69 -10.90 15.02 5.71
C LYS A 69 -11.58 15.79 4.59
N SER A 70 -10.81 16.35 3.66
CA SER A 70 -11.32 17.08 2.50
C SER A 70 -12.22 16.19 1.63
N VAL A 71 -11.88 14.91 1.42
CA VAL A 71 -12.74 13.96 0.71
C VAL A 71 -14.02 13.68 1.49
N ARG A 72 -13.92 13.39 2.80
CA ARG A 72 -15.09 13.18 3.67
C ARG A 72 -16.04 14.38 3.65
N ASP A 73 -15.48 15.58 3.75
CA ASP A 73 -16.22 16.85 3.85
C ASP A 73 -16.62 17.40 2.46
N ASN A 74 -16.45 16.60 1.40
CA ASN A 74 -16.78 16.94 0.01
C ASN A 74 -16.04 18.17 -0.53
N GLY A 75 -14.88 18.51 0.02
CA GLY A 75 -13.92 19.47 -0.53
C GLY A 75 -13.16 18.90 -1.73
N SER A 76 -12.92 17.59 -1.71
CA SER A 76 -12.29 16.80 -2.79
C SER A 76 -13.13 15.55 -3.09
N ASP A 77 -12.93 14.92 -4.25
CA ASP A 77 -13.66 13.70 -4.64
C ASP A 77 -12.85 12.43 -4.40
N LEU A 78 -11.53 12.51 -4.45
CA LEU A 78 -10.63 11.40 -4.16
C LEU A 78 -9.27 11.88 -3.64
N ALA A 79 -8.64 11.03 -2.84
CA ALA A 79 -7.26 11.19 -2.37
C ALA A 79 -6.56 9.83 -2.37
N SER A 80 -5.24 9.81 -2.57
CA SER A 80 -4.44 8.60 -2.46
C SER A 80 -4.00 8.36 -1.02
N VAL A 81 -3.96 7.09 -0.62
CA VAL A 81 -3.36 6.61 0.64
C VAL A 81 -2.48 5.40 0.36
N ASP A 82 -1.45 5.21 1.18
CA ASP A 82 -0.48 4.12 1.02
C ASP A 82 -0.69 3.01 2.07
N GLY A 83 -0.51 1.76 1.65
CA GLY A 83 -0.43 0.59 2.53
C GLY A 83 -1.65 0.39 3.45
N MET A 84 -1.41 0.09 4.72
CA MET A 84 -2.47 -0.15 5.71
C MET A 84 -3.33 1.08 6.05
N ARG A 85 -2.92 2.29 5.63
CA ARG A 85 -3.75 3.47 5.81
C ARG A 85 -5.07 3.41 5.04
N VAL A 86 -5.20 2.54 4.04
CA VAL A 86 -6.47 2.28 3.35
C VAL A 86 -7.58 1.85 4.33
N ALA A 87 -7.25 0.94 5.25
CA ALA A 87 -8.21 0.42 6.22
C ALA A 87 -8.52 1.45 7.31
N SER A 88 -7.50 2.16 7.82
CA SER A 88 -7.71 3.20 8.84
C SER A 88 -8.51 4.38 8.28
N ALA A 89 -8.21 4.82 7.06
CA ALA A 89 -8.95 5.89 6.39
C ALA A 89 -10.42 5.53 6.20
N SER A 90 -10.72 4.27 5.88
CA SER A 90 -12.10 3.81 5.80
C SER A 90 -12.84 3.93 7.12
N LYS A 91 -12.21 3.53 8.22
CA LYS A 91 -12.83 3.55 9.54
C LYS A 91 -12.96 4.95 10.11
N GLN A 92 -11.92 5.78 9.95
CA GLN A 92 -11.84 7.10 10.55
C GLN A 92 -12.65 8.14 9.76
N TYR A 93 -12.71 8.01 8.44
CA TYR A 93 -13.31 9.01 7.55
C TYR A 93 -14.53 8.50 6.77
N ASN A 94 -14.97 7.26 7.00
CA ASN A 94 -16.05 6.59 6.25
C ASN A 94 -15.82 6.58 4.73
N LEU A 95 -14.55 6.44 4.33
CA LEU A 95 -14.15 6.39 2.93
C LEU A 95 -14.06 4.93 2.43
N HIS A 96 -14.05 4.74 1.12
CA HIS A 96 -13.86 3.45 0.48
C HIS A 96 -12.92 3.54 -0.73
N PRO A 97 -12.16 2.47 -1.04
CA PRO A 97 -11.25 2.46 -2.17
C PRO A 97 -12.00 2.34 -3.48
N VAL A 98 -11.47 3.01 -4.49
CA VAL A 98 -12.02 3.03 -5.84
C VAL A 98 -11.09 2.31 -6.81
N PHE A 99 -9.80 2.68 -6.82
CA PHE A 99 -8.77 2.06 -7.64
C PHE A 99 -7.40 2.12 -6.96
N HIS A 100 -6.49 1.26 -7.37
CA HIS A 100 -5.16 1.11 -6.76
C HIS A 100 -4.09 0.85 -7.82
N GLU A 101 -2.83 1.09 -7.46
CA GLU A 101 -1.70 0.84 -8.35
C GLU A 101 -1.43 -0.65 -8.56
N VAL A 102 -1.02 -1.00 -9.77
CA VAL A 102 -0.53 -2.34 -10.10
C VAL A 102 0.89 -2.28 -10.65
N TYR A 103 1.64 -3.35 -10.43
CA TYR A 103 3.09 -3.39 -10.65
C TYR A 103 3.48 -4.57 -11.55
N GLY A 104 4.72 -4.53 -12.03
CA GLY A 104 5.28 -5.57 -12.90
C GLY A 104 4.61 -5.67 -14.27
N ASP A 105 5.13 -6.55 -15.12
CA ASP A 105 4.63 -6.73 -16.48
C ASP A 105 3.24 -7.38 -16.52
N THR A 106 2.91 -8.15 -15.50
CA THR A 106 1.60 -8.79 -15.31
C THR A 106 0.54 -7.83 -14.80
N LYS A 107 0.91 -6.60 -14.40
CA LYS A 107 -0.02 -5.55 -13.92
C LYS A 107 -0.96 -6.04 -12.82
N ILE A 108 -0.38 -6.65 -11.79
CA ILE A 108 -1.09 -7.05 -10.58
C ILE A 108 -0.48 -6.38 -9.34
N PRO A 109 -1.21 -6.33 -8.21
CA PRO A 109 -0.63 -5.86 -6.95
C PRO A 109 0.55 -6.74 -6.51
N ASN A 110 1.36 -6.21 -5.61
CA ASN A 110 2.36 -7.02 -4.92
C ASN A 110 1.68 -7.95 -3.91
N TYR A 111 2.39 -9.00 -3.51
CA TYR A 111 1.95 -9.97 -2.50
C TYR A 111 3.04 -10.17 -1.46
N ALA A 112 2.66 -10.21 -0.19
CA ALA A 112 3.55 -10.70 0.86
C ALA A 112 3.72 -12.20 0.65
N VAL A 113 4.96 -12.67 0.54
CA VAL A 113 5.30 -14.06 0.25
C VAL A 113 6.29 -14.62 1.26
N ALA A 114 6.26 -15.94 1.45
CA ALA A 114 7.25 -16.68 2.23
C ALA A 114 8.13 -17.46 1.26
N VAL A 115 9.42 -17.13 1.20
CA VAL A 115 10.40 -17.80 0.36
C VAL A 115 11.17 -18.80 1.20
N VAL A 116 11.34 -20.01 0.67
CA VAL A 116 12.05 -21.12 1.31
C VAL A 116 13.00 -21.78 0.31
N LYS A 117 13.97 -22.53 0.81
CA LYS A 117 14.81 -23.39 -0.04
C LYS A 117 14.02 -24.62 -0.48
N LYS A 118 14.34 -25.15 -1.67
CA LYS A 118 13.66 -26.35 -2.20
C LYS A 118 13.84 -27.61 -1.35
N ASP A 119 14.94 -27.71 -0.61
CA ASP A 119 15.22 -28.81 0.32
C ASP A 119 14.52 -28.66 1.68
N ALA A 120 13.69 -27.62 1.86
CA ALA A 120 12.90 -27.47 3.07
C ALA A 120 12.00 -28.69 3.33
N SER A 121 11.87 -29.06 4.60
CA SER A 121 11.09 -30.23 5.05
C SER A 121 9.69 -29.86 5.56
N PHE A 122 9.24 -28.64 5.30
CA PHE A 122 8.00 -28.07 5.84
C PHE A 122 7.13 -27.47 4.73
N ASN A 123 5.82 -27.47 4.96
CA ASN A 123 4.83 -27.12 3.93
C ASN A 123 3.68 -26.25 4.46
N LYS A 124 3.61 -25.99 5.77
CA LYS A 124 2.52 -25.22 6.41
C LYS A 124 3.07 -24.17 7.37
N LEU A 125 2.19 -23.24 7.77
CA LEU A 125 2.52 -22.19 8.73
C LEU A 125 2.97 -22.77 10.08
N ASP A 126 2.27 -23.80 10.56
CA ASP A 126 2.51 -24.43 11.87
C ASP A 126 3.91 -25.05 11.97
N ASP A 127 4.42 -25.58 10.85
CA ASP A 127 5.75 -26.19 10.75
C ASP A 127 6.89 -25.17 10.95
N LEU A 128 6.59 -23.88 10.83
CA LEU A 128 7.56 -22.79 11.04
C LEU A 128 7.81 -22.51 12.54
N ARG A 129 7.04 -23.11 13.45
CA ARG A 129 7.28 -22.96 14.89
C ARG A 129 8.68 -23.47 15.25
N GLY A 130 9.44 -22.63 15.94
CA GLY A 130 10.82 -22.92 16.33
C GLY A 130 11.84 -22.82 15.18
N ARG A 131 11.42 -22.50 13.95
CA ARG A 131 12.33 -22.21 12.84
C ARG A 131 12.89 -20.79 12.94
N ARG A 132 13.89 -20.50 12.12
CA ARG A 132 14.52 -19.17 12.00
C ARG A 132 13.90 -18.43 10.82
N SER A 133 13.74 -17.11 10.93
CA SER A 133 13.10 -16.30 9.88
C SER A 133 13.88 -15.03 9.50
N CYS A 134 13.87 -14.66 8.23
CA CYS A 134 14.30 -13.35 7.74
C CYS A 134 13.07 -12.56 7.30
N HIS A 135 13.08 -11.24 7.45
CA HIS A 135 11.96 -10.40 7.08
C HIS A 135 12.45 -9.16 6.33
N ASN A 136 11.62 -8.64 5.44
CA ASN A 136 11.72 -7.24 5.05
C ASN A 136 11.63 -6.32 6.29
N SER A 137 11.95 -5.04 6.14
CA SER A 137 11.99 -4.12 7.29
C SER A 137 10.66 -4.09 8.06
N PHE A 138 10.75 -3.83 9.37
CA PHE A 138 9.62 -3.70 10.29
C PHE A 138 8.50 -2.79 9.75
N ALA A 139 8.85 -1.71 9.05
CA ALA A 139 7.90 -0.74 8.51
C ALA A 139 7.15 -1.21 7.24
N THR A 140 7.49 -2.39 6.72
CA THR A 140 6.87 -2.94 5.50
C THR A 140 5.74 -3.90 5.84
N PHE A 141 4.73 -3.93 4.98
CA PHE A 141 3.61 -4.86 5.14
C PHE A 141 4.07 -6.32 5.14
N SER A 142 4.95 -6.69 4.21
CA SER A 142 5.43 -8.06 4.04
C SER A 142 6.44 -8.52 5.09
N GLY A 143 7.14 -7.58 5.72
CA GLY A 143 8.13 -7.86 6.76
C GLY A 143 7.57 -8.02 8.17
N LEU A 144 6.38 -7.47 8.45
CA LEU A 144 5.79 -7.58 9.80
C LEU A 144 4.30 -7.85 9.76
N GLN A 145 3.53 -6.97 9.12
CA GLN A 145 2.07 -6.95 9.22
C GLN A 145 1.44 -8.24 8.67
N ALA A 146 1.87 -8.72 7.51
CA ALA A 146 1.36 -9.95 6.91
C ALA A 146 1.71 -11.23 7.69
N PRO A 147 3.00 -11.48 8.06
CA PRO A 147 3.34 -12.63 8.91
C PRO A 147 2.63 -12.61 10.26
N LEU A 148 2.56 -11.44 10.91
CA LEU A 148 1.93 -11.28 12.21
C LEU A 148 0.42 -11.54 12.15
N TYR A 149 -0.26 -10.95 11.16
CA TYR A 149 -1.67 -11.19 10.90
C TYR A 149 -1.96 -12.69 10.74
N LEU A 150 -1.19 -13.39 9.89
CA LEU A 150 -1.43 -14.82 9.65
C LEU A 150 -1.27 -15.66 10.91
N LEU A 151 -0.22 -15.42 11.71
CA LEU A 151 0.02 -16.17 12.95
C LEU A 151 -1.11 -15.94 13.97
N ILE A 152 -1.61 -14.71 14.10
CA ILE A 152 -2.72 -14.40 15.00
C ILE A 152 -4.03 -14.99 14.47
N ASN A 153 -4.32 -14.81 13.18
CA ASN A 153 -5.55 -15.27 12.55
C ASN A 153 -5.67 -16.81 12.56
N LYS A 154 -4.54 -17.52 12.49
CA LYS A 154 -4.47 -18.99 12.65
C LYS A 154 -4.34 -19.43 14.12
N GLN A 155 -4.42 -18.51 15.07
CA GLN A 155 -4.34 -18.77 16.52
C GLN A 155 -3.03 -19.47 16.95
N LEU A 156 -1.95 -19.28 16.18
CA LEU A 156 -0.63 -19.83 16.52
C LEU A 156 0.12 -18.96 17.51
N ILE A 157 -0.21 -17.67 17.54
CA ILE A 157 0.22 -16.73 18.57
C ILE A 157 -1.00 -15.99 19.09
N LYS A 158 -0.89 -15.48 20.32
CA LYS A 158 -1.93 -14.62 20.89
C LYS A 158 -1.76 -13.18 20.42
N SER A 159 -2.87 -12.44 20.44
CA SER A 159 -2.93 -11.02 20.06
C SER A 159 -2.53 -10.05 21.17
N ASP A 160 -2.11 -10.54 22.34
CA ASP A 160 -1.44 -9.74 23.37
C ASP A 160 0.08 -9.77 23.12
N GLN A 161 0.80 -8.67 23.35
CA GLN A 161 2.27 -8.63 23.16
C GLN A 161 2.74 -9.20 21.80
N CYS A 162 2.06 -8.83 20.71
CA CYS A 162 2.19 -9.50 19.42
C CYS A 162 3.63 -9.62 18.89
N VAL A 163 4.44 -8.55 19.01
CA VAL A 163 5.84 -8.53 18.56
C VAL A 163 6.69 -9.52 19.36
N LYS A 164 6.50 -9.58 20.68
CA LYS A 164 7.16 -10.57 21.53
C LYS A 164 6.72 -11.99 21.18
N ASN A 165 5.42 -12.23 21.01
CA ASN A 165 4.90 -13.54 20.64
C ASN A 165 5.39 -14.01 19.26
N LEU A 166 5.55 -13.08 18.31
CA LEU A 166 6.21 -13.35 17.03
C LEU A 166 7.66 -13.82 17.26
N GLY A 167 8.38 -13.15 18.15
CA GLY A 167 9.74 -13.54 18.54
C GLY A 167 9.83 -14.87 19.28
N ASP A 168 8.78 -15.27 20.01
CA ASP A 168 8.71 -16.56 20.69
C ASP A 168 8.27 -17.71 19.77
N PHE A 169 7.55 -17.40 18.69
CA PHE A 169 7.17 -18.38 17.68
C PHE A 169 8.38 -18.89 16.89
N PHE A 170 9.33 -18.01 16.57
CA PHE A 170 10.58 -18.36 15.88
C PHE A 170 11.75 -18.55 16.88
N SER A 171 12.71 -19.42 16.58
CA SER A 171 13.92 -19.59 17.43
C SER A 171 14.93 -18.45 17.32
N GLY A 172 14.76 -17.61 16.30
CA GLY A 172 15.47 -16.36 16.08
C GLY A 172 15.12 -15.79 14.71
N SER A 173 15.03 -14.47 14.62
CA SER A 173 14.64 -13.77 13.40
C SER A 173 15.60 -12.64 13.06
N CYS A 174 15.50 -12.15 11.83
CA CYS A 174 15.98 -10.82 11.46
C CYS A 174 14.82 -9.96 10.95
N ILE A 175 14.45 -8.93 11.72
CA ILE A 175 13.49 -7.89 11.34
C ILE A 175 14.20 -6.53 11.41
N PRO A 176 14.66 -5.99 10.27
CA PRO A 176 15.39 -4.72 10.25
C PRO A 176 14.55 -3.55 10.78
N GLY A 177 15.06 -2.84 11.79
CA GLY A 177 14.45 -1.65 12.37
C GLY A 177 13.48 -1.90 13.53
N VAL A 178 13.34 -3.14 13.99
CA VAL A 178 12.45 -3.51 15.12
C VAL A 178 12.86 -2.87 16.45
N ASP A 179 14.11 -2.47 16.60
CA ASP A 179 14.68 -1.84 17.80
C ASP A 179 14.72 -0.31 17.76
N LYS A 180 14.33 0.30 16.63
CA LYS A 180 14.27 1.77 16.54
C LYS A 180 13.28 2.29 17.59
N ALA A 181 13.61 3.42 18.21
CA ALA A 181 12.79 4.01 19.26
C ALA A 181 11.35 4.30 18.78
N GLU A 182 11.18 4.68 17.51
CA GLU A 182 9.86 4.87 16.91
C GLU A 182 9.01 3.59 16.88
N ASN A 183 9.64 2.42 16.71
CA ASN A 183 8.98 1.12 16.55
C ASN A 183 8.90 0.32 17.86
N ASN A 184 9.77 0.64 18.83
CA ASN A 184 9.81 0.04 20.16
C ASN A 184 9.83 1.12 21.26
N PRO A 185 8.78 1.97 21.36
CA PRO A 185 8.77 3.09 22.30
C PRO A 185 8.75 2.65 23.77
N ARG A 186 8.37 1.40 24.05
CA ARG A 186 8.34 0.80 25.39
C ARG A 186 9.65 0.09 25.77
N GLY A 187 10.61 0.00 24.86
CA GLY A 187 11.88 -0.68 25.11
C GLY A 187 11.73 -2.18 25.42
N GLU A 188 10.78 -2.85 24.77
CA GLU A 188 10.56 -4.30 24.94
C GLU A 188 11.79 -5.08 24.44
N ASP A 189 12.04 -6.26 25.02
CA ASP A 189 13.14 -7.12 24.58
C ASP A 189 12.83 -7.74 23.20
N VAL A 190 13.50 -7.21 22.18
CA VAL A 190 13.43 -7.66 20.79
C VAL A 190 14.68 -8.42 20.34
N SER A 191 15.50 -8.91 21.29
CA SER A 191 16.76 -9.60 21.01
C SER A 191 16.60 -10.79 20.07
N LYS A 192 15.55 -11.61 20.26
CA LYS A 192 15.21 -12.73 19.37
C LYS A 192 14.91 -12.28 17.93
N LEU A 193 14.30 -11.11 17.75
CA LEU A 193 13.89 -10.58 16.44
C LEU A 193 15.05 -9.99 15.63
N LYS A 194 16.21 -9.79 16.27
CA LYS A 194 17.43 -9.31 15.62
C LYS A 194 18.53 -10.37 15.56
N LYS A 195 18.33 -11.53 16.18
CA LYS A 195 19.33 -12.58 16.38
C LYS A 195 19.99 -13.06 15.07
N GLN A 196 19.24 -13.04 13.96
CA GLN A 196 19.73 -13.49 12.64
C GLN A 196 20.19 -12.33 11.73
N CYS A 197 20.16 -11.08 12.21
CA CYS A 197 20.47 -9.95 11.35
C CYS A 197 21.96 -9.83 11.03
N SER A 198 22.24 -9.63 9.74
CA SER A 198 23.51 -9.14 9.21
C SER A 198 23.51 -7.60 9.17
N ASN A 199 24.67 -7.01 8.89
CA ASN A 199 24.83 -5.56 8.77
C ASN A 199 23.97 -4.92 7.65
N ASP A 200 23.53 -5.68 6.65
CA ASP A 200 22.75 -5.17 5.52
C ASP A 200 21.23 -5.27 5.70
N GLY A 201 20.75 -6.04 6.68
CA GLY A 201 19.31 -6.25 6.90
C GLY A 201 18.55 -6.82 5.69
N ASN A 202 19.24 -7.41 4.72
CA ASN A 202 18.60 -7.89 3.49
C ASN A 202 18.03 -9.31 3.70
N ALA A 203 16.71 -9.46 3.55
CA ALA A 203 16.01 -10.72 3.80
C ALA A 203 16.46 -11.86 2.86
N ALA A 204 16.70 -11.56 1.59
CA ALA A 204 17.16 -12.53 0.61
C ALA A 204 18.56 -13.05 0.97
N LYS A 205 19.48 -12.13 1.27
CA LYS A 205 20.84 -12.49 1.69
C LYS A 205 20.86 -13.27 3.01
N CYS A 206 20.02 -12.91 3.96
CA CYS A 206 19.84 -13.64 5.22
C CYS A 206 19.43 -15.12 4.99
N LEU A 207 18.55 -15.40 4.02
CA LEU A 207 18.19 -16.77 3.65
C LEU A 207 19.31 -17.49 2.85
N GLN A 208 19.97 -16.78 1.94
CA GLN A 208 21.10 -17.30 1.15
C GLN A 208 22.27 -17.74 2.04
N GLU A 209 22.57 -16.96 3.09
CA GLU A 209 23.63 -17.22 4.07
C GLU A 209 23.27 -18.31 5.10
N ASN A 210 22.16 -19.04 4.94
CA ASN A 210 21.69 -20.08 5.87
C ASN A 210 21.41 -19.59 7.30
N LYS A 211 21.18 -18.28 7.49
CA LYS A 211 20.88 -17.70 8.82
C LYS A 211 19.43 -17.97 9.24
N ALA A 212 18.55 -18.22 8.27
CA ALA A 212 17.18 -18.59 8.51
C ALA A 212 16.71 -19.76 7.63
N ASP A 213 15.50 -20.24 7.92
CA ASP A 213 14.85 -21.32 7.19
C ASP A 213 13.76 -20.77 6.24
N VAL A 214 13.20 -19.59 6.52
CA VAL A 214 12.17 -18.90 5.72
C VAL A 214 12.45 -17.39 5.64
N ALA A 215 12.13 -16.76 4.51
CA ALA A 215 12.16 -15.31 4.34
C ALA A 215 10.78 -14.74 4.00
N PHE A 216 10.30 -13.77 4.76
CA PHE A 216 9.06 -13.03 4.50
C PHE A 216 9.40 -11.72 3.77
N VAL A 217 9.00 -11.64 2.49
CA VAL A 217 9.40 -10.56 1.58
C VAL A 217 8.23 -10.13 0.71
N SER A 218 8.37 -8.99 0.04
CA SER A 218 7.44 -8.60 -1.02
C SER A 218 7.70 -9.41 -2.29
N SER A 219 6.65 -9.69 -3.07
CA SER A 219 6.80 -10.25 -4.41
C SER A 219 7.68 -9.36 -5.32
N ALA A 220 7.77 -8.06 -5.03
CA ALA A 220 8.66 -7.13 -5.72
C ALA A 220 10.16 -7.47 -5.54
N ASP A 221 10.52 -8.19 -4.46
CA ASP A 221 11.89 -8.55 -4.13
C ASP A 221 12.28 -9.95 -4.63
N LEU A 222 11.37 -10.66 -5.32
CA LEU A 222 11.61 -12.04 -5.78
C LEU A 222 12.75 -12.17 -6.79
N ALA A 223 13.10 -11.09 -7.50
CA ALA A 223 14.25 -11.04 -8.38
C ALA A 223 15.59 -11.27 -7.65
N ASN A 224 15.62 -11.14 -6.32
CA ASN A 224 16.80 -11.40 -5.50
C ASN A 224 16.97 -12.89 -5.16
N PHE A 225 16.06 -13.77 -5.58
CA PHE A 225 16.10 -15.20 -5.29
C PHE A 225 16.24 -16.01 -6.58
N ASP A 226 17.17 -16.96 -6.58
CA ASP A 226 17.37 -17.89 -7.69
C ASP A 226 16.21 -18.91 -7.78
N PRO A 227 15.39 -18.92 -8.85
CA PRO A 227 14.29 -19.88 -9.00
C PRO A 227 14.74 -21.35 -9.04
N SER A 228 16.02 -21.62 -9.26
CA SER A 228 16.58 -22.97 -9.22
C SER A 228 16.73 -23.48 -7.78
N GLN A 229 16.96 -22.60 -6.81
CA GLN A 229 17.26 -22.94 -5.41
C GLN A 229 16.08 -22.68 -4.45
N TYR A 230 15.21 -21.73 -4.79
CA TYR A 230 14.14 -21.25 -3.92
C TYR A 230 12.76 -21.50 -4.51
N GLU A 231 11.78 -21.55 -3.62
CA GLU A 231 10.36 -21.66 -3.94
C GLU A 231 9.52 -20.91 -2.88
N LEU A 232 8.24 -20.73 -3.18
CA LEU A 232 7.28 -20.09 -2.27
C LEU A 232 6.63 -21.13 -1.38
N LEU A 233 6.39 -20.77 -0.12
CA LEU A 233 5.56 -21.51 0.82
C LEU A 233 4.13 -20.94 0.79
N CYS A 234 3.15 -21.75 0.39
CA CYS A 234 1.79 -21.29 0.08
C CYS A 234 0.89 -21.18 1.31
N LEU A 235 1.18 -20.21 2.17
CA LEU A 235 0.52 -20.02 3.46
C LEU A 235 -0.96 -19.59 3.34
N ASN A 236 -1.37 -19.07 2.19
CA ASN A 236 -2.75 -18.75 1.86
C ASN A 236 -3.61 -19.98 1.53
N ARG A 237 -3.00 -21.10 1.12
CA ARG A 237 -3.70 -22.33 0.72
C ARG A 237 -3.94 -23.20 1.95
N GLU A 238 -5.16 -23.74 2.12
CA GLU A 238 -5.47 -24.63 3.26
C GLU A 238 -4.63 -25.91 3.26
N ALA A 239 -4.36 -26.46 2.07
CA ALA A 239 -3.49 -27.63 1.91
C ALA A 239 -2.01 -27.30 2.27
N GLY A 240 -1.64 -26.02 2.32
CA GLY A 240 -0.26 -25.57 2.32
C GLY A 240 0.44 -25.93 1.02
N GLY A 241 1.68 -26.38 1.13
CA GLY A 241 2.51 -26.78 0.01
C GLY A 241 3.45 -25.67 -0.45
N ARG A 242 4.16 -25.94 -1.54
CA ARG A 242 5.16 -25.06 -2.12
C ARG A 242 4.94 -24.91 -3.61
N ASP A 243 5.37 -23.80 -4.18
CA ASP A 243 5.16 -23.47 -5.59
C ASP A 243 6.29 -22.57 -6.14
N SER A 244 6.39 -22.46 -7.46
CA SER A 244 7.37 -21.61 -8.13
C SER A 244 7.28 -20.14 -7.71
N LEU A 245 8.41 -19.43 -7.68
CA LEU A 245 8.47 -17.98 -7.41
C LEU A 245 7.54 -17.16 -8.31
N SER A 246 7.32 -17.63 -9.55
CA SER A 246 6.42 -16.98 -10.51
C SER A 246 4.93 -17.05 -10.13
N ASN A 247 4.54 -18.00 -9.29
CA ASN A 247 3.14 -18.25 -8.91
C ASN A 247 2.73 -17.46 -7.65
N PHE A 248 3.43 -16.38 -7.33
CA PHE A 248 3.19 -15.56 -6.13
C PHE A 248 1.75 -15.05 -6.00
N SER A 249 1.03 -14.81 -7.09
CA SER A 249 -0.38 -14.37 -7.03
C SER A 249 -1.32 -15.43 -6.45
N THR A 250 -0.94 -16.72 -6.51
CA THR A 250 -1.76 -17.85 -5.99
C THR A 250 -1.09 -18.61 -4.85
N CYS A 251 0.22 -18.45 -4.65
CA CYS A 251 1.01 -18.99 -3.54
C CYS A 251 1.66 -17.83 -2.77
N ASN A 252 1.01 -17.37 -1.71
CA ASN A 252 1.44 -16.20 -0.93
C ASN A 252 0.97 -16.28 0.52
N LEU A 253 1.20 -15.22 1.28
CA LEU A 253 0.52 -14.98 2.55
C LEU A 253 -0.79 -14.24 2.28
N VAL A 254 -0.68 -13.06 1.68
CA VAL A 254 -1.78 -12.14 1.39
C VAL A 254 -1.31 -11.08 0.40
N MET A 255 -2.25 -10.51 -0.37
CA MET A 255 -2.02 -9.36 -1.23
C MET A 255 -1.55 -8.15 -0.42
N GLU A 256 -0.60 -7.39 -0.95
CA GLU A 256 -0.17 -6.12 -0.36
C GLU A 256 -1.08 -4.98 -0.81
N PRO A 257 -1.42 -4.03 0.07
CA PRO A 257 -2.14 -2.84 -0.34
C PRO A 257 -1.16 -1.90 -1.03
N SER A 258 -1.36 -1.71 -2.32
CA SER A 258 -0.67 -0.68 -3.07
C SER A 258 -1.27 0.70 -2.78
N ARG A 259 -0.62 1.75 -3.31
CA ARG A 259 -1.20 3.10 -3.27
C ARG A 259 -2.62 3.05 -3.86
N THR A 260 -3.58 3.52 -3.08
CA THR A 260 -5.00 3.37 -3.39
C THR A 260 -5.69 4.72 -3.31
N TRP A 261 -6.50 5.04 -4.32
CA TRP A 261 -7.38 6.20 -4.31
C TRP A 261 -8.70 5.84 -3.66
N ILE A 262 -9.08 6.62 -2.66
CA ILE A 262 -10.29 6.42 -1.88
C ILE A 262 -11.23 7.61 -2.04
N SER A 263 -12.52 7.36 -1.91
CA SER A 263 -13.59 8.36 -2.06
C SER A 263 -14.65 8.22 -0.97
N ALA A 264 -15.54 9.20 -0.89
CA ALA A 264 -16.74 9.16 -0.05
C ALA A 264 -17.91 8.53 -0.81
N LYS A 265 -18.79 7.84 -0.09
CA LYS A 265 -19.90 7.05 -0.68
C LYS A 265 -21.05 7.88 -1.24
N ASP A 266 -21.24 9.10 -0.75
CA ASP A 266 -22.49 9.85 -0.95
C ASP A 266 -22.46 10.83 -2.14
N PHE A 267 -21.36 10.87 -2.91
CA PHE A 267 -21.15 11.88 -3.96
C PHE A 267 -20.99 11.25 -5.35
N LEU A 268 -19.81 11.34 -5.97
CA LEU A 268 -19.58 10.76 -7.29
C LEU A 268 -19.55 9.24 -7.21
N SER A 269 -20.07 8.57 -8.25
CA SER A 269 -19.94 7.12 -8.37
C SER A 269 -18.49 6.69 -8.61
N ASP A 270 -18.13 5.50 -8.15
CA ASP A 270 -16.81 4.90 -8.36
C ASP A 270 -16.42 4.86 -9.84
N VAL A 271 -17.39 4.59 -10.73
CA VAL A 271 -17.17 4.62 -12.18
C VAL A 271 -16.76 6.02 -12.64
N SER A 272 -17.46 7.07 -12.18
CA SER A 272 -17.12 8.45 -12.54
C SER A 272 -15.74 8.87 -12.02
N ILE A 273 -15.39 8.42 -10.81
CA ILE A 273 -14.10 8.73 -10.17
C ILE A 273 -12.95 8.01 -10.88
N ALA A 274 -13.11 6.72 -11.17
CA ALA A 274 -12.08 5.87 -11.76
C ALA A 274 -11.86 6.12 -13.26
N HIS A 275 -12.89 6.59 -13.98
CA HIS A 275 -12.86 6.67 -15.44
C HIS A 275 -11.69 7.50 -15.98
N THR A 276 -11.50 8.73 -15.49
CA THR A 276 -10.43 9.61 -15.98
C THR A 276 -9.03 9.08 -15.69
N PRO A 277 -8.69 8.67 -14.44
CA PRO A 277 -7.43 8.02 -14.14
C PRO A 277 -7.18 6.77 -14.99
N LEU A 278 -8.15 5.84 -15.06
CA LEU A 278 -8.00 4.58 -15.81
C LEU A 278 -7.79 4.83 -17.31
N SER A 279 -8.55 5.77 -17.88
CA SER A 279 -8.40 6.16 -19.29
C SER A 279 -7.01 6.74 -19.58
N LEU A 280 -6.47 7.56 -18.66
CA LEU A 280 -5.11 8.08 -18.76
C LEU A 280 -4.07 6.96 -18.69
N ALA A 281 -4.20 6.06 -17.71
CA ALA A 281 -3.28 4.95 -17.53
C ALA A 281 -3.25 4.05 -18.77
N GLN A 282 -4.41 3.74 -19.34
CA GLN A 282 -4.53 2.92 -20.55
C GLN A 282 -3.97 3.64 -21.79
N LEU A 283 -4.29 4.92 -21.97
CA LEU A 283 -3.79 5.71 -23.10
C LEU A 283 -2.26 5.86 -23.08
N LEU A 284 -1.70 6.09 -21.89
CA LEU A 284 -0.29 6.39 -21.70
C LEU A 284 0.60 5.17 -21.55
N GLU A 285 0.02 3.96 -21.42
CA GLU A 285 0.75 2.70 -21.31
C GLU A 285 1.86 2.55 -22.36
N LYS A 286 1.52 2.85 -23.63
CA LYS A 286 2.46 2.79 -24.75
C LYS A 286 2.90 4.17 -25.24
N ARG A 287 2.48 5.23 -24.55
CA ARG A 287 2.60 6.63 -24.99
C ARG A 287 3.10 7.55 -23.88
N SER A 288 4.05 7.08 -23.09
CA SER A 288 4.69 7.88 -22.03
C SER A 288 5.45 9.09 -22.58
N ASP A 289 5.73 9.13 -23.89
CA ASP A 289 6.22 10.29 -24.64
C ASP A 289 5.26 11.48 -24.60
N LEU A 290 3.96 11.22 -24.57
CA LEU A 290 2.93 12.26 -24.59
C LEU A 290 2.74 12.90 -23.22
N PHE A 291 2.72 12.09 -22.17
CA PHE A 291 2.69 12.52 -20.78
C PHE A 291 3.21 11.37 -19.91
N ASN A 292 4.30 11.60 -19.19
CA ASN A 292 4.91 10.55 -18.37
C ASN A 292 4.21 10.46 -16.99
N ILE A 293 3.06 9.77 -16.94
CA ILE A 293 2.20 9.69 -15.75
C ILE A 293 2.90 9.08 -14.53
N TYR A 294 3.70 8.02 -14.73
CA TYR A 294 4.49 7.35 -13.69
C TYR A 294 5.93 7.88 -13.59
N GLY A 295 6.31 8.85 -14.42
CA GLY A 295 7.67 9.36 -14.45
C GLY A 295 8.01 10.33 -13.31
N GLU A 296 9.32 10.56 -13.20
CA GLU A 296 9.86 11.72 -12.49
C GLU A 296 9.22 13.01 -13.01
N PHE A 297 8.86 13.91 -12.10
CA PHE A 297 8.30 15.21 -12.43
C PHE A 297 9.07 16.29 -11.68
N LEU A 298 9.73 17.20 -12.42
CA LEU A 298 10.56 18.26 -11.84
C LEU A 298 11.61 17.73 -10.83
N LYS A 299 12.34 16.65 -11.17
CA LYS A 299 13.33 15.99 -10.27
C LYS A 299 12.74 15.36 -9.01
N ASN A 300 11.43 15.12 -8.98
CA ASN A 300 10.76 14.44 -7.89
C ASN A 300 10.15 13.13 -8.38
N ASN A 301 10.37 12.07 -7.62
CA ASN A 301 9.78 10.75 -7.85
C ASN A 301 8.51 10.57 -7.03
N ASN A 302 7.69 9.61 -7.42
CA ASN A 302 6.48 9.16 -6.74
C ASN A 302 5.41 10.25 -6.57
N ILE A 303 5.40 11.22 -7.48
CA ILE A 303 4.44 12.33 -7.49
C ILE A 303 3.11 11.85 -8.06
N ILE A 304 2.08 11.87 -7.22
CA ILE A 304 0.73 11.31 -7.43
C ILE A 304 0.77 9.77 -7.51
N PHE A 305 1.45 9.23 -8.53
CA PHE A 305 1.66 7.79 -8.70
C PHE A 305 3.11 7.41 -8.38
N ASN A 306 3.34 6.21 -7.88
CA ASN A 306 4.67 5.63 -7.71
C ASN A 306 5.33 5.40 -9.07
N ASN A 307 6.64 5.63 -9.17
CA ASN A 307 7.39 5.39 -10.40
C ASN A 307 7.43 3.92 -10.82
N ALA A 308 7.29 3.00 -9.87
CA ALA A 308 7.23 1.58 -10.13
C ALA A 308 5.88 1.13 -10.70
N ALA A 309 4.83 1.97 -10.62
CA ALA A 309 3.50 1.62 -11.12
C ALA A 309 3.54 1.36 -12.63
N ARG A 310 2.87 0.28 -13.04
CA ARG A 310 2.70 -0.12 -14.45
C ARG A 310 1.25 0.04 -14.93
N GLY A 311 0.37 0.43 -14.03
CA GLY A 311 -1.04 0.62 -14.30
C GLY A 311 -1.79 0.96 -13.01
N ILE A 312 -3.10 1.07 -13.16
CA ILE A 312 -4.05 1.12 -12.05
C ILE A 312 -5.24 0.20 -12.38
N ALA A 313 -5.84 -0.38 -11.35
CA ALA A 313 -7.00 -1.27 -11.46
C ALA A 313 -8.06 -0.87 -10.43
N THR A 314 -9.33 -1.15 -10.71
CA THR A 314 -10.41 -0.96 -9.73
C THR A 314 -10.21 -1.87 -8.53
N THR A 315 -10.56 -1.38 -7.34
CA THR A 315 -10.41 -2.17 -6.12
C THR A 315 -11.61 -3.08 -5.92
N GLU A 316 -11.37 -4.39 -5.83
CA GLU A 316 -12.42 -5.35 -5.54
C GLU A 316 -12.88 -5.25 -4.08
N LYS A 317 -14.19 -5.37 -3.86
CA LYS A 317 -14.77 -5.25 -2.50
C LYS A 317 -14.20 -6.30 -1.53
N LEU A 318 -13.93 -7.51 -2.02
CA LEU A 318 -13.40 -8.60 -1.20
C LEU A 318 -11.99 -8.30 -0.68
N ASP A 319 -11.13 -7.74 -1.54
CA ASP A 319 -9.77 -7.37 -1.17
C ASP A 319 -9.77 -6.27 -0.11
N PHE A 320 -10.67 -5.30 -0.25
CA PHE A 320 -10.83 -4.25 0.74
C PHE A 320 -11.29 -4.76 2.11
N GLU A 321 -12.29 -5.65 2.14
CA GLU A 321 -12.71 -6.26 3.41
C GLU A 321 -11.58 -7.08 4.04
N LYS A 322 -10.74 -7.73 3.24
CA LYS A 322 -9.53 -8.41 3.73
C LYS A 322 -8.55 -7.42 4.38
N PHE A 323 -8.30 -6.27 3.77
CA PHE A 323 -7.45 -5.24 4.36
C PHE A 323 -8.01 -4.69 5.69
N LYS A 324 -9.32 -4.52 5.81
CA LYS A 324 -9.95 -4.14 7.08
C LYS A 324 -9.73 -5.20 8.16
N MET A 325 -9.94 -6.47 7.83
CA MET A 325 -9.71 -7.57 8.78
C MET A 325 -8.25 -7.61 9.26
N ILE A 326 -7.29 -7.43 8.34
CA ILE A 326 -5.87 -7.38 8.69
C ILE A 326 -5.60 -6.21 9.64
N HIS A 327 -6.05 -5.01 9.28
CA HIS A 327 -5.90 -3.82 10.10
C HIS A 327 -6.49 -4.00 11.49
N ASP A 328 -7.63 -4.68 11.64
CA ASP A 328 -8.29 -4.87 12.92
C ASP A 328 -7.49 -5.77 13.85
N VAL A 329 -6.97 -6.87 13.31
CA VAL A 329 -6.05 -7.74 14.04
C VAL A 329 -4.81 -6.95 14.45
N LEU A 330 -4.19 -6.20 13.55
CA LEU A 330 -2.97 -5.44 13.83
C LEU A 330 -3.20 -4.25 14.77
N SER A 331 -4.42 -3.71 14.81
CA SER A 331 -4.79 -2.62 15.72
C SER A 331 -4.78 -3.11 17.17
N THR A 332 -5.16 -4.37 17.43
CA THR A 332 -5.05 -4.97 18.77
C THR A 332 -3.60 -5.06 19.25
N CYS A 333 -2.66 -5.14 18.31
CA CYS A 333 -1.23 -5.18 18.55
C CYS A 333 -0.57 -3.81 18.64
N GLY A 334 -1.29 -2.72 18.30
CA GLY A 334 -0.72 -1.37 18.22
C GLY A 334 0.27 -1.17 17.06
N VAL A 335 0.16 -1.96 15.98
CA VAL A 335 1.07 -1.94 14.81
C VAL A 335 0.33 -1.79 13.47
N ALA A 336 -0.94 -1.36 13.53
CA ALA A 336 -1.76 -1.04 12.35
C ALA A 336 -1.43 0.35 11.80
#